data_AF-A0A1G1NQF4-F1
#
_entry.id   AF-A0A1G1NQF4-F1
#
_cell.length_a   1.000
_cell.length_b   1.000
_cell.length_c   1.000
_cell.angle_alpha   90.00
_cell.angle_beta   90.00
_cell.angle_gamma   90.00
#
_symmetry.space_group_name_H-M   'P 1'
#
loop_
_entity.id
_entity.type
_entity.pdbx_description
1 polymer ?
#
loop_
_entity_poly.entity_id
_entity_poly.type
_entity_poly.pdbx_seq_one_letter_code
_entity_poly.pdbx_strand_id
1 'polypeptide(L)' 'MIKPLKLLNVRIPEQLDRDLKTISRRDKVPVSDLVRESLQQYVVLKRFRQLRKSILPFAAKSGFLTDDDIFHKVS' A
#
# COMPACT_ATOMS: atom_id res chain seq x y z
N MET A 1 -16.45 11.47 11.67
CA MET A 1 -17.05 10.12 11.86
C MET A 1 -15.94 9.14 12.14
N ILE A 2 -15.84 8.60 13.36
CA ILE A 2 -14.78 7.64 13.73
C ILE A 2 -15.11 6.31 13.02
N LYS A 3 -14.24 5.85 12.12
CA LYS A 3 -14.43 4.55 11.46
C LYS A 3 -14.33 3.41 12.49
N PRO A 4 -15.19 2.39 12.43
CA PRO A 4 -15.14 1.28 13.38
C PRO A 4 -13.84 0.48 13.22
N LEU A 5 -13.21 0.15 14.35
CA LEU A 5 -12.00 -0.67 14.41
C LEU A 5 -12.37 -2.15 14.57
N LYS A 6 -11.60 -3.04 13.96
CA LYS A 6 -11.70 -4.49 14.13
C LYS A 6 -10.36 -5.06 14.60
N LEU A 7 -10.41 -6.06 15.48
CA LEU A 7 -9.23 -6.80 15.92
C LEU A 7 -8.82 -7.82 14.86
N LEU A 8 -7.52 -7.91 14.60
CA LEU A 8 -6.91 -8.89 13.71
C LEU A 8 -5.78 -9.59 14.46
N ASN A 9 -5.98 -10.86 14.79
CA ASN A 9 -4.95 -11.70 15.40
C ASN A 9 -4.21 -12.46 14.32
N VAL A 10 -2.91 -12.21 14.16
CA VAL A 10 -2.04 -12.91 13.21
C VAL A 10 -0.82 -13.47 13.92
N ARG A 11 -0.34 -14.62 13.45
CA ARG A 11 0.96 -15.15 13.85
C ARG A 11 2.03 -14.50 12.97
N ILE A 12 3.11 -14.06 13.59
CA ILE A 12 4.27 -13.49 12.90
C ILE A 12 5.55 -14.18 13.38
N PRO A 13 6.61 -14.22 12.55
CA PRO A 13 7.92 -14.66 13.01
C PRO A 13 8.41 -13.82 14.18
N GLU A 14 9.10 -14.44 15.13
CA GLU A 14 9.60 -13.77 16.33
C GLU A 14 10.55 -12.61 16.00
N GLN A 15 11.37 -12.76 14.95
CA GLN A 15 12.24 -11.69 14.47
C GLN A 15 11.44 -10.44 14.07
N LEU A 16 10.30 -10.61 13.39
CA LEU A 16 9.48 -9.50 12.96
C LEU A 16 8.86 -8.76 14.14
N ASP A 17 8.45 -9.46 15.20
CA ASP A 17 7.97 -8.84 16.44
C ASP A 17 9.08 -7.98 17.09
N ARG A 18 10.32 -8.47 17.13
CA ARG A 18 11.47 -7.72 17.66
C ARG A 18 11.74 -6.45 16.85
N ASP A 19 11.70 -6.55 15.53
CA ASP A 19 11.93 -5.41 14.63
C ASP A 19 10.84 -4.35 14.80
N LEU A 20 9.56 -4.76 14.82
CA LEU A 20 8.42 -3.87 15.04
C LEU A 20 8.50 -3.13 16.38
N LYS A 21 8.86 -3.84 17.46
CA LYS A 21 9.05 -3.23 18.78
C LYS A 21 10.22 -2.25 18.81
N THR A 22 11.28 -2.52 18.05
CA THR A 22 12.45 -1.63 17.96
C THR A 22 12.10 -0.33 17.24
N ILE A 23 11.42 -0.43 16.09
CA ILE A 23 10.91 0.73 15.34
C ILE A 23 9.93 1.53 16.21
N SER A 24 8.98 0.85 16.84
CA SER A 24 7.98 1.47 17.73
C SER A 24 8.63 2.31 18.84
N ARG A 25 9.67 1.79 19.50
CA ARG A 25 10.42 2.53 20.55
C ARG A 25 11.19 3.72 19.99
N ARG A 26 11.86 3.53 18.85
CA ARG A 26 12.66 4.58 18.20
C ARG A 26 11.78 5.75 17.76
N ASP A 27 10.66 5.44 17.13
CA ASP A 27 9.80 6.43 16.47
C ASP A 27 8.68 6.92 17.40
N LYS A 28 8.55 6.33 18.60
CA LYS A 28 7.50 6.63 19.60
C LYS A 28 6.08 6.46 19.04
N VAL A 29 5.89 5.48 18.17
CA VAL A 29 4.60 5.12 17.55
C VAL A 29 4.18 3.71 18.02
N PRO A 30 2.91 3.46 18.35
CA PRO A 30 2.44 2.12 18.71
C PRO A 30 2.67 1.10 17.58
N VAL A 31 3.04 -0.14 17.94
CA VAL A 31 3.17 -1.25 16.97
C VAL A 31 1.89 -1.45 16.16
N SER A 32 0.73 -1.31 16.79
CA SER A 32 -0.57 -1.44 16.11
C SER A 32 -0.78 -0.39 15.03
N ASP A 33 -0.26 0.82 15.20
CA ASP A 33 -0.37 1.88 14.20
C ASP A 33 0.59 1.63 13.04
N LEU A 34 1.84 1.22 13.33
CA LEU A 34 2.80 0.77 12.31
C LEU A 34 2.26 -0.38 11.44
N VAL A 35 1.66 -1.39 12.08
CA VAL A 35 1.04 -2.52 11.37
C VAL A 35 -0.17 -2.07 10.58
N ARG A 36 -1.02 -1.19 11.14
CA ARG A 36 -2.19 -0.68 10.44
C ARG A 36 -1.79 0.11 9.18
N GLU A 37 -0.81 0.99 9.29
CA GLU A 37 -0.34 1.82 8.19
C GLU A 37 0.29 0.97 7.08
N SER A 38 1.19 0.04 7.44
CA SER A 38 1.82 -0.85 6.47
C SER A 38 0.80 -1.72 5.73
N LEU A 39 -0.21 -2.26 6.42
CA LEU A 39 -1.29 -3.02 5.78
C LEU A 39 -2.14 -2.14 4.85
N GLN A 40 -2.42 -0.89 5.22
CA GLN A 40 -3.13 0.06 4.35
C GLN A 40 -2.34 0.35 3.08
N GLN A 41 -1.05 0.68 3.20
CA GLN A 41 -0.17 0.92 2.06
C GLN A 41 -0.07 -0.32 1.16
N TYR A 42 0.06 -1.51 1.73
CA TYR A 42 0.08 -2.77 1.00
C TYR A 42 -1.21 -2.99 0.20
N VAL A 43 -2.37 -2.78 0.81
CA VAL A 43 -3.68 -2.94 0.14
C VAL A 43 -3.83 -1.93 -1.01
N VAL A 44 -3.46 -0.67 -0.80
CA VAL A 44 -3.50 0.37 -1.85
C VAL A 44 -2.61 -0.04 -3.03
N LEU A 45 -1.36 -0.43 -2.76
CA LEU A 45 -0.42 -0.87 -3.78
C LEU A 45 -0.93 -2.08 -4.56
N LYS A 46 -1.53 -3.07 -3.87
CA LYS A 46 -2.11 -4.25 -4.51
C LYS A 46 -3.29 -3.89 -5.41
N ARG A 47 -4.20 -3.03 -4.95
CA ARG A 47 -5.34 -2.54 -5.74
C ARG A 47 -4.87 -1.76 -6.96
N PHE A 48 -3.90 -0.86 -6.79
CA PHE A 48 -3.31 -0.11 -7.90
C PHE A 48 -2.71 -1.05 -8.96
N ARG A 49 -1.93 -2.04 -8.55
CA ARG A 49 -1.32 -3.02 -9.47
C ARG A 49 -2.38 -3.86 -10.19
N GLN A 50 -3.47 -4.23 -9.52
CA GLN A 50 -4.60 -4.94 -10.14
C GLN A 50 -5.28 -4.07 -11.20
N LEU A 51 -5.58 -2.82 -10.85
CA LEU A 51 -6.20 -1.84 -11.76
C LEU A 51 -5.31 -1.57 -12.97
N ARG A 52 -4.01 -1.36 -12.75
CA ARG A 52 -3.06 -1.18 -13.85
C ARG A 52 -3.08 -2.38 -14.81
N LYS A 53 -3.10 -3.62 -14.29
CA LYS A 53 -3.17 -4.82 -15.14
C LYS A 53 -4.45 -4.88 -15.98
N SER A 54 -5.59 -4.45 -15.45
CA SER A 54 -6.85 -4.46 -16.20
C SER A 54 -6.94 -3.33 -17.23
N ILE A 55 -6.37 -2.15 -16.95
CA ILE A 55 -6.44 -0.98 -17.83
C ILE A 55 -5.34 -1.00 -18.91
N LEU A 56 -4.15 -1.53 -18.61
CA LEU A 56 -2.99 -1.49 -19.51
C LEU A 56 -3.27 -1.98 -20.95
N PRO A 57 -4.04 -3.06 -21.18
CA PRO A 57 -4.36 -3.51 -22.55
C PRO A 57 -5.18 -2.48 -23.35
N PHE A 58 -6.04 -1.71 -22.69
CA PHE A 58 -6.84 -0.66 -23.32
C PHE A 58 -5.99 0.59 -23.55
N ALA A 59 -5.21 0.99 -22.54
CA ALA A 59 -4.31 2.14 -22.62
C ALA A 59 -3.28 1.97 -23.75
N ALA A 60 -2.69 0.78 -23.89
CA ALA A 60 -1.75 0.46 -24.96
C ALA A 60 -2.39 0.58 -26.36
N LYS A 61 -3.64 0.15 -26.55
CA LYS A 61 -4.38 0.33 -27.82
C LYS A 61 -4.66 1.80 -28.13
N SER A 62 -4.76 2.63 -27.10
CA SER A 62 -4.99 4.07 -27.21
C SER A 62 -3.69 4.89 -27.23
N GLY A 63 -2.52 4.25 -27.24
CA GLY A 63 -1.21 4.92 -27.30
C GLY A 63 -0.69 5.45 -25.95
N PHE A 64 -1.29 5.06 -24.82
CA PHE A 64 -0.83 5.43 -23.48
C PHE A 64 -0.09 4.27 -22.82
N LEU A 65 1.24 4.23 -22.96
CA LEU A 65 2.07 3.18 -22.38
C LEU A 65 3.01 3.70 -21.30
N THR A 66 3.45 4.93 -21.45
CA THR A 66 4.40 5.64 -20.58
C THR A 66 3.77 6.88 -19.97
N ASP A 67 4.40 7.39 -18.92
CA ASP A 67 3.96 8.63 -18.28
C ASP A 67 4.16 9.83 -19.23
N ASP A 68 5.16 9.77 -20.13
CA ASP A 68 5.38 10.77 -21.19
C ASP A 68 4.22 10.81 -22.19
N ASP A 69 3.67 9.65 -22.61
CA ASP A 69 2.52 9.60 -23.53
C ASP A 69 1.30 10.31 -22.93
N ILE A 70 1.12 10.18 -21.61
CA ILE A 70 0.05 10.84 -20.88
C ILE A 70 0.32 12.35 -20.81
N PHE A 71 1.54 12.75 -20.43
CA PHE A 71 1.93 14.14 -20.28
C PHE A 71 1.72 14.96 -21.56
N HIS A 72 2.16 14.42 -22.71
CA HIS A 72 1.98 15.05 -24.03
C HIS A 72 0.52 15.20 -24.45
N LYS A 73 -0.41 14.45 -23.85
CA LYS A 73 -1.83 14.47 -24.22
C LYS A 73 -2.66 15.42 -23.36
N VAL A 74 -2.23 15.67 -22.12
CA VAL A 74 -2.99 16.47 -21.14
C VAL A 74 -2.39 17.85 -20.86
N SER A 75 -1.21 18.13 -21.41
CA SER A 75 -0.51 19.42 -21.33
C SER A 75 -0.47 20.08 -22.70
#